data_AF-A0A5P8K2V1-F1
#
_entry.id   AF-A0A5P8K2V1-F1
#
_cell.length_a   1.000
_cell.length_b   1.000
_cell.length_c   1.000
_cell.angle_alpha   90.00
_cell.angle_beta   90.00
_cell.angle_gamma   90.00
#
_symmetry.space_group_name_H-M   'P 1'
#
loop_
_entity.id
_entity.type
_entity.pdbx_description
1 polymer ?
#
loop_
_entity_poly.entity_id
_entity_poly.type
_entity_poly.pdbx_seq_one_letter_code
_entity_poly.pdbx_strand_id
1 'polypeptide(L)'
;MTARKTPVRGEESWDDFWAEVSRGRTETIRGIAVPVPTDMPMVVTRRIEELRESSALEDIQELIGLLFGTDVLDQWIEAGMGLREFQVVMTWGLAHASGNPLTHREAFDLVEQGAGAGKQLGPKGPNRAARRSQSAAGGGRSKRTSSASTATARKTSRT
;
A
#
# COMPACT_ATOMS: atom_id res chain seq x y z
N MET A 1 -24.76 8.25 -35.88
CA MET A 1 -23.42 8.87 -35.99
C MET A 1 -23.24 9.80 -34.81
N THR A 2 -22.55 9.35 -33.77
CA THR A 2 -22.32 10.12 -32.54
C THR A 2 -21.15 11.08 -32.80
N ALA A 3 -21.43 12.39 -32.73
CA ALA A 3 -20.45 13.43 -32.94
C ALA A 3 -19.33 13.34 -31.89
N ARG A 4 -18.08 13.15 -32.34
CA ARG A 4 -16.91 13.31 -31.48
C ARG A 4 -16.82 14.79 -31.10
N LYS A 5 -17.03 15.08 -29.83
CA LYS A 5 -16.88 16.41 -29.23
C LYS A 5 -15.43 16.86 -29.47
N THR A 6 -15.24 17.93 -30.24
CA THR A 6 -13.93 18.56 -30.46
C THR A 6 -13.40 19.04 -29.10
N PRO A 7 -12.16 18.70 -28.70
CA PRO A 7 -11.59 19.19 -27.45
C PRO A 7 -11.51 20.72 -27.49
N VAL A 8 -11.86 21.36 -26.39
CA VAL A 8 -11.89 22.82 -26.29
C VAL A 8 -10.45 23.32 -26.30
N ARG A 9 -10.16 24.33 -27.13
CA ARG A 9 -8.83 24.94 -27.26
C ARG A 9 -8.41 25.53 -25.90
N GLY A 10 -7.49 24.87 -25.20
CA GLY A 10 -7.00 25.30 -23.88
C GLY A 10 -7.24 24.31 -22.73
N GLU A 11 -7.84 23.14 -22.98
CA GLU A 11 -7.88 22.06 -22.00
C GLU A 11 -6.56 21.28 -22.03
N GLU A 12 -5.78 21.37 -20.95
CA GLU A 12 -4.63 20.50 -20.70
C GLU A 12 -5.10 19.03 -20.70
N SER A 13 -4.38 18.15 -21.40
CA SER A 13 -4.69 16.72 -21.39
C SER A 13 -4.46 16.17 -19.98
N TRP A 14 -5.27 15.19 -19.57
CA TRP A 14 -5.02 14.42 -18.35
C TRP A 14 -3.58 13.88 -18.32
N ASP A 15 -3.08 13.42 -19.47
CA ASP A 15 -1.73 12.87 -19.60
C ASP A 15 -0.65 13.96 -19.47
N ASP A 16 -0.90 15.17 -20.00
CA ASP A 16 0.03 16.30 -19.90
C ASP A 16 0.13 16.80 -18.45
N PHE A 17 -1.02 16.96 -17.78
CA PHE A 17 -1.10 17.33 -16.37
C PHE A 17 -0.36 16.34 -15.49
N TRP A 18 -0.63 15.04 -15.66
CA TRP A 18 0.06 14.03 -14.87
C TRP A 18 1.52 13.91 -15.25
N ALA A 19 1.92 14.10 -16.50
CA ALA A 19 3.34 14.16 -16.87
C ALA A 19 4.09 15.34 -16.22
N GLU A 20 3.40 16.45 -15.93
CA GLU A 20 3.97 17.58 -15.18
C GLU A 20 4.06 17.28 -13.67
N VAL A 21 2.97 16.81 -13.07
CA VAL A 21 2.89 16.55 -11.62
C VAL A 21 3.70 15.32 -11.20
N SER A 22 3.82 14.33 -12.08
CA SER A 22 4.59 13.09 -11.85
C SER A 22 6.05 13.19 -12.26
N ARG A 23 6.60 14.39 -12.48
CA ARG A 23 8.06 14.59 -12.65
C ARG A 23 8.79 14.21 -11.37
N GLY A 24 8.96 12.90 -11.21
CA GLY A 24 9.56 12.27 -10.07
C GLY A 24 11.07 12.42 -10.08
N ARG A 25 11.66 12.26 -8.90
CA ARG A 25 13.10 12.08 -8.77
C ARG A 25 13.51 10.83 -9.55
N THR A 26 14.59 10.91 -10.30
CA THR A 26 15.24 9.73 -10.90
C THR A 26 16.48 9.35 -10.10
N GLU A 27 16.78 8.07 -10.02
CA GLU A 27 17.99 7.52 -9.41
C GLU A 27 18.72 6.65 -10.45
N THR A 28 20.04 6.55 -10.38
CA THR A 28 20.83 5.70 -11.28
C THR A 28 21.23 4.41 -10.59
N ILE A 29 20.77 3.27 -11.09
CA ILE A 29 21.09 1.94 -10.54
C ILE A 29 21.72 1.10 -11.66
N ARG A 30 22.96 0.62 -11.43
CA ARG A 30 23.76 -0.09 -12.45
C ARG A 30 23.92 0.68 -13.77
N GLY A 31 23.94 2.01 -13.72
CA GLY A 31 24.06 2.87 -14.91
C GLY A 31 22.75 3.12 -15.66
N ILE A 32 21.63 2.57 -15.18
CA ILE A 32 20.29 2.77 -15.73
C ILE A 32 19.56 3.80 -14.87
N ALA A 33 19.03 4.85 -15.51
CA ALA A 33 18.24 5.87 -14.85
C ALA A 33 16.81 5.36 -14.66
N VAL A 34 16.35 5.30 -13.41
CA VAL A 34 15.04 4.80 -13.04
C VAL A 34 14.24 5.85 -12.28
N PRO A 35 12.92 5.96 -12.52
CA PRO A 35 12.06 6.80 -11.70
C PRO A 35 12.01 6.21 -10.29
N VAL A 36 12.18 7.07 -9.27
CA VAL A 36 11.97 6.68 -7.87
C VAL A 36 10.45 6.61 -7.64
N PRO A 37 9.92 5.44 -7.24
CA PRO A 37 8.49 5.30 -6.99
C PRO A 37 8.01 6.25 -5.89
N THR A 38 7.03 7.09 -6.19
CA THR A 38 6.44 8.05 -5.24
C THR A 38 5.23 7.51 -4.52
N ASP A 39 4.57 6.53 -5.13
CA ASP A 39 3.31 5.95 -4.72
C ASP A 39 3.27 4.48 -5.10
N MET A 40 2.49 3.69 -4.34
CA MET A 40 2.38 2.26 -4.55
C MET A 40 1.27 1.94 -5.55
N PRO A 41 1.57 1.33 -6.71
CA PRO A 41 0.52 0.88 -7.61
C PRO A 41 -0.40 -0.13 -6.91
N MET A 42 -1.71 0.00 -7.12
CA MET A 42 -2.69 -0.91 -6.49
C MET A 42 -2.45 -2.37 -6.85
N VAL A 43 -2.01 -2.64 -8.09
CA VAL A 43 -1.66 -3.98 -8.57
C VAL A 43 -0.48 -4.57 -7.78
N VAL A 44 0.53 -3.76 -7.46
CA VAL A 44 1.69 -4.17 -6.66
C VAL A 44 1.26 -4.51 -5.23
N THR A 45 0.38 -3.69 -4.63
CA THR A 45 -0.15 -3.95 -3.28
C THR A 45 -0.84 -5.31 -3.20
N ARG A 46 -1.71 -5.59 -4.17
CA ARG A 46 -2.42 -6.88 -4.24
C ARG A 46 -1.45 -8.04 -4.44
N ARG A 47 -0.47 -7.89 -5.32
CA ARG A 47 0.49 -8.95 -5.63
C ARG A 47 1.39 -9.27 -4.43
N ILE A 48 1.81 -8.26 -3.66
CA ILE A 48 2.55 -8.46 -2.40
C ILE A 48 1.74 -9.27 -1.38
N GLU A 49 0.44 -9.01 -1.26
CA GLU A 49 -0.43 -9.78 -0.36
C GLU A 49 -0.53 -11.26 -0.77
N GLU A 50 -0.57 -11.54 -2.06
CA GLU A 50 -0.61 -12.89 -2.63
C GLU A 50 0.75 -13.61 -2.48
N LEU A 51 1.86 -12.87 -2.54
CA LEU A 51 3.24 -13.37 -2.51
C LEU A 51 3.88 -13.40 -1.12
N ARG A 52 3.10 -13.18 -0.07
CA ARG A 52 3.58 -13.02 1.30
C ARG A 52 4.41 -14.20 1.85
N GLU A 53 4.34 -15.37 1.21
CA GLU A 53 5.11 -16.56 1.57
C GLU A 53 6.08 -17.02 0.48
N SER A 54 6.08 -16.37 -0.69
CA SER A 54 6.95 -16.70 -1.81
C SER A 54 8.20 -15.84 -1.83
N SER A 55 9.31 -16.46 -2.22
CA SER A 55 10.59 -15.78 -2.50
C SER A 55 11.17 -16.23 -3.85
N ALA A 56 10.30 -16.73 -4.73
CA ALA A 56 10.68 -17.15 -6.07
C ALA A 56 11.21 -15.95 -6.87
N LEU A 57 12.19 -16.20 -7.74
CA LEU A 57 12.82 -15.16 -8.54
C LEU A 57 11.80 -14.51 -9.49
N GLU A 58 10.91 -15.32 -10.05
CA GLU A 58 9.89 -14.91 -11.00
C GLU A 58 8.91 -13.91 -10.38
N ASP A 59 8.52 -14.15 -9.14
CA ASP A 59 7.64 -13.28 -8.36
C ASP A 59 8.30 -11.93 -8.05
N ILE A 60 9.61 -11.94 -7.77
CA ILE A 60 10.39 -10.72 -7.53
C ILE A 60 10.53 -9.91 -8.82
N GLN A 61 10.82 -10.57 -9.94
CA GLN A 61 10.91 -9.94 -11.25
C GLN A 61 9.59 -9.30 -11.66
N GLU A 62 8.46 -9.99 -11.45
CA GLU A 62 7.13 -9.45 -11.71
C GLU A 62 6.87 -8.16 -10.92
N LEU A 63 7.18 -8.16 -9.62
CA LEU A 63 7.01 -6.97 -8.78
C LEU A 63 7.91 -5.81 -9.21
N ILE A 64 9.14 -6.10 -9.65
CA ILE A 64 10.06 -5.08 -10.19
C ILE A 64 9.52 -4.50 -11.48
N GLY A 65 9.04 -5.34 -12.41
CA GLY A 65 8.44 -4.89 -13.66
C GLY A 65 7.20 -4.00 -13.44
N LEU A 66 6.40 -4.30 -12.43
CA LEU A 66 5.23 -3.49 -12.06
C LEU A 66 5.60 -2.16 -11.40
N LEU A 67 6.73 -2.09 -10.69
CA LEU A 67 7.12 -0.91 -9.91
C LEU A 67 8.03 0.04 -10.69
N PHE A 68 8.93 -0.48 -11.52
CA PHE A 68 9.94 0.27 -12.26
C PHE A 68 9.73 0.23 -13.78
N GLY A 69 8.85 -0.63 -14.27
CA GLY A 69 8.63 -0.88 -15.70
C GLY A 69 9.39 -2.11 -16.19
N THR A 70 8.81 -2.81 -17.18
CA THR A 70 9.40 -4.01 -17.80
C THR A 70 10.73 -3.70 -18.48
N ASP A 71 10.84 -2.55 -19.14
CA ASP A 71 12.06 -2.17 -19.87
C ASP A 71 13.26 -1.99 -18.93
N VAL A 72 13.02 -1.52 -17.70
CA VAL A 72 14.06 -1.36 -16.68
C VAL A 72 14.51 -2.72 -16.15
N LEU A 73 13.54 -3.63 -15.91
CA LEU A 73 13.84 -4.99 -15.50
C LEU A 73 14.73 -5.70 -16.52
N ASP A 74 14.38 -5.63 -17.80
CA ASP A 74 15.15 -6.27 -18.87
C ASP A 74 16.57 -5.72 -18.94
N GLN A 75 16.75 -4.39 -18.85
CA GLN A 75 18.06 -3.76 -18.79
C GLN A 75 18.89 -4.21 -17.58
N TRP A 76 18.29 -4.41 -16.41
CA TRP A 76 19.00 -4.93 -15.24
C TRP A 76 19.38 -6.40 -15.38
N ILE A 77 18.53 -7.21 -16.01
CA ILE A 77 18.86 -8.61 -16.34
C ILE A 77 20.05 -8.65 -17.30
N GLU A 78 20.03 -7.84 -18.36
CA GLU A 78 21.13 -7.72 -19.33
C GLU A 78 22.43 -7.21 -18.68
N ALA A 79 22.32 -6.29 -17.71
CA ALA A 79 23.44 -5.80 -16.90
C ALA A 79 23.98 -6.83 -15.89
N GLY A 80 23.41 -8.04 -15.84
CA GLY A 80 23.84 -9.14 -14.97
C GLY A 80 23.47 -8.93 -13.50
N MET A 81 22.35 -8.25 -13.22
CA MET A 81 21.85 -8.09 -11.87
C MET A 81 21.39 -9.44 -11.29
N GLY A 82 21.88 -9.79 -10.10
CA GLY A 82 21.54 -11.05 -9.44
C GLY A 82 20.28 -10.96 -8.56
N LEU A 83 19.75 -12.12 -8.14
CA LEU A 83 18.59 -12.22 -7.25
C LEU A 83 18.71 -11.34 -5.99
N ARG A 84 19.89 -11.31 -5.37
CA ARG A 84 20.14 -10.51 -4.16
C ARG A 84 19.99 -9.02 -4.43
N GLU A 85 20.52 -8.54 -5.55
CA GLU A 85 20.42 -7.13 -5.93
C GLU A 85 18.97 -6.77 -6.25
N PHE A 86 18.23 -7.65 -6.93
CA PHE A 86 16.80 -7.47 -7.17
C PHE A 86 16.00 -7.36 -5.87
N GLN A 87 16.29 -8.19 -4.87
CA GLN A 87 15.64 -8.09 -3.55
C GLN A 87 15.91 -6.74 -2.87
N VAL A 88 17.13 -6.21 -3.00
CA VAL A 88 17.50 -4.90 -2.42
C VAL A 88 16.78 -3.77 -3.12
N VAL A 89 16.81 -3.74 -4.46
CA VAL A 89 16.17 -2.69 -5.26
C VAL A 89 14.65 -2.71 -5.08
N MET A 90 14.04 -3.90 -5.05
CA MET A 90 12.62 -4.05 -4.73
C MET A 90 12.31 -3.54 -3.32
N THR A 91 13.09 -3.94 -2.31
CA THR A 91 12.90 -3.48 -0.92
C THR A 91 13.00 -1.97 -0.81
N TRP A 92 14.01 -1.38 -1.45
CA TRP A 92 14.20 0.07 -1.53
C TRP A 92 13.03 0.75 -2.24
N GLY A 93 12.65 0.30 -3.44
CA GLY A 93 11.56 0.88 -4.22
C GLY A 93 10.22 0.84 -3.49
N LEU A 94 9.89 -0.28 -2.84
CA LEU A 94 8.67 -0.40 -2.03
C LEU A 94 8.69 0.55 -0.83
N ALA A 95 9.84 0.76 -0.22
CA ALA A 95 9.98 1.69 0.90
C ALA A 95 9.73 3.14 0.46
N HIS A 96 10.25 3.55 -0.71
CA HIS A 96 9.95 4.85 -1.31
C HIS A 96 8.47 4.99 -1.67
N ALA A 97 7.88 4.01 -2.36
CA ALA A 97 6.47 4.02 -2.73
C ALA A 97 5.51 4.02 -1.51
N SER A 98 5.95 3.48 -0.37
CA SER A 98 5.17 3.48 0.88
C SER A 98 5.34 4.74 1.74
N GLY A 99 6.16 5.70 1.29
CA GLY A 99 6.42 6.95 2.01
C GLY A 99 7.43 6.82 3.17
N ASN A 100 8.15 5.70 3.27
CA ASN A 100 9.22 5.49 4.26
C ASN A 100 10.54 5.23 3.51
N PRO A 101 11.14 6.26 2.90
CA PRO A 101 12.30 6.09 2.04
C PRO A 101 13.47 5.48 2.81
N LEU A 102 14.12 4.49 2.21
CA LEU A 102 15.34 3.86 2.74
C LEU A 102 16.53 4.22 1.85
N THR A 103 17.72 4.16 2.43
CA THR A 103 18.97 4.09 1.69
C THR A 103 19.18 2.69 1.13
N HIS A 104 20.00 2.56 0.08
CA HIS A 104 20.39 1.25 -0.46
C HIS A 104 21.06 0.36 0.60
N ARG A 105 21.79 0.95 1.54
CA ARG A 105 22.45 0.22 2.63
C ARG A 105 21.42 -0.37 3.60
N GLU A 106 20.44 0.41 4.02
CA GLU A 106 19.37 -0.07 4.90
C GLU A 106 18.54 -1.16 4.22
N ALA A 107 18.23 -0.99 2.93
CA ALA A 107 17.54 -2.01 2.14
C ALA A 107 18.37 -3.30 2.05
N PHE A 108 19.69 -3.22 1.85
CA PHE A 108 20.60 -4.35 1.90
C PHE A 108 20.57 -5.05 3.27
N ASP A 109 20.70 -4.28 4.35
CA ASP A 109 20.72 -4.85 5.70
C ASP A 109 19.38 -5.54 6.05
N LEU A 110 18.24 -5.02 5.57
CA LEU A 110 16.93 -5.68 5.72
C LEU A 110 16.84 -7.01 4.95
N VAL A 111 17.37 -7.05 3.72
CA VAL A 111 17.43 -8.30 2.93
C VAL A 111 18.30 -9.33 3.64
N GLU A 112 19.46 -8.93 4.16
CA GLU A 112 20.37 -9.81 4.91
C GLU A 112 19.71 -10.39 6.18
N GLN A 113 18.90 -9.60 6.86
CA GLN A 113 18.16 -10.03 8.05
C GLN A 113 16.95 -10.92 7.74
N GLY A 114 16.66 -11.18 6.45
CA GLY A 114 15.47 -11.90 6.02
C GLY A 114 14.17 -11.12 6.21
N ALA A 115 14.27 -9.81 6.47
CA ALA A 115 13.16 -8.85 6.57
C ALA A 115 12.86 -8.16 5.22
N GLY A 116 13.66 -8.44 4.19
CA GLY A 116 13.47 -7.97 2.82
C GLY A 116 12.17 -8.44 2.18
N ALA A 117 11.86 -7.85 1.02
CA ALA A 117 10.60 -8.08 0.33
C ALA A 117 10.36 -9.58 0.05
N GLY A 118 9.22 -10.06 0.55
CA GLY A 118 8.86 -11.48 0.68
C GLY A 118 8.41 -11.88 2.09
N LYS A 119 8.83 -11.18 3.16
CA LYS A 119 8.39 -11.55 4.53
C LYS A 119 7.81 -10.44 5.40
N GLN A 120 8.20 -9.17 5.23
CA GLN A 120 7.85 -8.14 6.24
C GLN A 120 7.53 -6.72 5.73
N LEU A 121 7.62 -6.44 4.42
CA LEU A 121 7.40 -5.10 3.86
C LEU A 121 5.98 -4.82 3.35
N GLY A 122 5.03 -5.73 3.57
CA GLY A 122 3.62 -5.37 3.45
C GLY A 122 3.32 -4.18 4.39
N PRO A 123 2.50 -3.19 3.99
CA PRO A 123 2.21 -2.06 4.85
C PRO A 123 1.76 -2.61 6.20
N LYS A 124 2.44 -2.18 7.28
CA LYS A 124 1.89 -2.27 8.65
C LYS A 124 0.71 -1.29 8.72
N GLY A 125 -0.33 -1.55 7.94
CA GLY A 125 -1.62 -0.95 8.13
C GLY A 125 -2.06 -1.24 9.56
N PRO A 126 -2.67 -0.28 10.27
CA PRO A 126 -3.11 -0.48 11.64
C PRO A 126 -3.97 -1.75 11.68
N ASN A 127 -3.46 -2.74 12.41
CA ASN A 127 -4.02 -4.07 12.56
C ASN A 127 -5.56 -3.98 12.67
N ARG A 128 -6.31 -4.62 11.75
CA ARG A 128 -7.77 -4.73 11.85
C ARG A 128 -8.20 -5.33 13.22
N ALA A 129 -7.30 -6.09 13.85
CA ALA A 129 -7.42 -6.58 15.22
C ALA A 129 -7.37 -5.47 16.29
N ALA A 130 -6.53 -4.44 16.13
CA ALA A 130 -6.46 -3.29 17.05
C ALA A 130 -7.71 -2.40 16.97
N ARG A 131 -8.37 -2.34 15.81
CA ARG A 131 -9.69 -1.69 15.67
C ARG A 131 -10.79 -2.39 16.45
N ARG A 132 -10.74 -3.73 16.57
CA ARG A 132 -11.73 -4.50 17.35
C ARG A 132 -11.50 -4.41 18.86
N SER A 133 -10.26 -4.24 19.32
CA SER A 133 -9.98 -4.12 20.76
C SER A 133 -10.34 -2.74 21.34
N GLN A 134 -10.36 -1.68 20.52
CA GLN A 134 -10.82 -0.36 20.96
C GLN A 134 -12.34 -0.23 21.14
N SER A 135 -13.14 -1.13 20.56
CA SER A 135 -14.60 -1.14 20.74
C SER A 135 -15.06 -1.88 22.01
N ALA A 136 -14.17 -2.58 22.71
CA ALA A 136 -14.52 -3.43 23.85
C ALA A 136 -14.22 -2.80 25.23
N ALA A 137 -13.52 -1.66 25.27
CA ALA A 137 -13.02 -1.05 26.51
C ALA A 137 -13.77 0.23 26.94
N GLY A 138 -15.04 0.37 26.58
CA GLY A 138 -15.83 1.59 26.84
C GLY A 138 -17.31 1.35 27.15
N GLY A 139 -17.65 0.25 27.83
CA GLY A 139 -19.02 -0.07 28.26
C GLY A 139 -19.14 -0.02 29.78
N GLY A 140 -19.12 1.18 30.34
CA GLY A 140 -19.22 1.42 31.79
C GLY A 140 -20.48 0.81 32.41
N ARG A 141 -20.25 0.06 33.49
CA ARG A 141 -21.22 -0.49 34.44
C ARG A 141 -22.27 0.55 34.87
N SER A 142 -23.44 0.58 34.23
CA SER A 142 -24.59 1.34 34.76
C SER A 142 -25.21 0.58 35.93
N LYS A 143 -25.01 1.14 37.12
CA LYS A 143 -25.62 0.74 38.39
C LYS A 143 -27.14 0.63 38.24
N ARG A 144 -27.68 -0.54 38.59
CA ARG A 144 -29.10 -0.78 38.73
C ARG A 144 -29.53 -0.24 40.10
N THR A 145 -29.88 1.05 40.16
CA THR A 145 -30.43 1.69 41.36
C THR A 145 -31.92 1.40 41.47
N SER A 146 -32.29 0.87 42.62
CA SER A 146 -33.62 0.68 43.18
C SER A 146 -34.55 1.90 43.05
N SER A 147 -35.80 1.67 42.66
CA SER A 147 -36.93 2.53 43.03
C SER A 147 -38.05 1.65 43.59
N ALA A 148 -38.40 1.96 44.83
CA ALA A 148 -39.37 1.27 45.66
C ALA A 148 -40.82 1.53 45.25
N SER A 149 -41.67 0.64 45.76
CA SER A 149 -43.11 0.69 45.96
C SER A 149 -43.80 2.06 45.86
N THR A 150 -44.90 2.09 45.11
CA THR A 150 -46.14 2.79 45.50
C THR A 150 -47.33 2.01 44.93
N ALA A 151 -48.18 1.54 45.84
CA ALA A 151 -49.55 1.15 45.53
C ALA A 151 -50.33 2.39 45.07
N THR A 152 -51.38 2.23 44.27
CA THR A 152 -52.80 2.50 44.61
C THR A 152 -53.66 2.52 43.34
N ALA A 153 -54.87 2.00 43.47
CA ALA A 153 -55.90 1.74 42.47
C ALA A 153 -56.45 2.96 41.71
N ARG A 154 -57.03 2.73 40.51
CA ARG A 154 -58.45 3.03 40.23
C ARG A 154 -59.01 2.40 38.93
N LYS A 155 -60.18 1.81 39.12
CA LYS A 155 -61.31 1.45 38.23
C LYS A 155 -61.54 2.43 37.05
N THR A 156 -61.94 1.93 35.88
CA THR A 156 -63.23 2.22 35.20
C THR A 156 -63.40 1.40 33.90
N SER A 157 -64.65 1.26 33.50
CA SER A 157 -65.28 0.30 32.60
C SER A 157 -65.63 0.87 31.21
N ARG A 158 -65.53 0.04 30.15
CA ARG A 158 -66.35 -0.04 28.91
C ARG A 158 -65.61 -1.03 27.98
N THR A 159 -66.21 -2.01 27.32
CA THR A 159 -67.51 -2.16 26.66
C THR A 159 -68.00 -3.59 26.76
#